data_AF-A0A932UCW4-F1
#
_entry.id   AF-A0A932UCW4-F1
#
_cell.length_a   1.000
_cell.length_b   1.000
_cell.length_c   1.000
_cell.angle_alpha   90.00
_cell.angle_beta   90.00
_cell.angle_gamma   90.00
#
_symmetry.space_group_name_H-M   'P 1'
#
loop_
_entity.id
_entity.type
_entity.pdbx_description
1 polymer ?
#
loop_
_entity_poly.entity_id
_entity_poly.type
_entity_poly.pdbx_seq_one_letter_code
_entity_poly.pdbx_strand_id
1 'polypeptide(L)'
;MRADTVAEISGKDSIAAALFAATREDVRVIVPSIVTAPTEYGDHGALLRNVEFLRAEVAERYRKIVLEPVVDCWPELWGALNGAFAGELQDRFDFYSPCPGCHLYFHLMRLPVARHFGATKIISGERERHGRRIKLNQVSEALDLYQQTLARTGIELLIPLREIESDADVLAILGPRWHGGVDQLRCVFSGNYVLVDGKVPYPSTEYRAYLREYLADVAPELARRIDAGHRHGFRDLVGQRLRAGRTDSIG
;
A
#
# COMPACT_ATOMS: atom_id res chain seq x y z
N MET A 1 -7.10 4.72 23.39
CA MET A 1 -5.88 3.92 23.68
C MET A 1 -4.83 4.30 22.64
N ARG A 2 -3.57 4.49 23.00
CA ARG A 2 -2.50 4.67 22.01
C ARG A 2 -2.15 3.33 21.38
N ALA A 3 -1.85 3.31 20.08
CA ALA A 3 -1.36 2.13 19.38
C ALA A 3 0.11 2.31 19.02
N ASP A 4 0.87 1.22 18.96
CA ASP A 4 2.26 1.28 18.50
C ASP A 4 2.32 1.26 16.96
N THR A 5 1.37 0.55 16.33
CA THR A 5 1.42 0.21 14.92
C THR A 5 0.03 0.18 14.27
N VAL A 6 -0.05 0.60 13.01
CA VAL A 6 -1.21 0.38 12.13
C VAL A 6 -0.92 -0.79 11.20
N ALA A 7 -1.83 -1.75 11.06
CA ALA A 7 -1.67 -2.89 10.15
C ALA A 7 -2.62 -2.79 8.96
N GLU A 8 -2.10 -2.98 7.75
CA GLU A 8 -2.91 -3.16 6.55
C GLU A 8 -3.79 -4.41 6.65
N ILE A 9 -5.06 -4.26 6.25
CA ILE A 9 -5.99 -5.37 6.06
C ILE A 9 -6.50 -5.35 4.62
N SER A 10 -5.92 -6.21 3.78
CA SER A 10 -6.25 -6.33 2.35
C SER A 10 -6.35 -7.79 1.88
N GLY A 11 -5.72 -8.73 2.59
CA GLY A 11 -5.79 -10.14 2.23
C GLY A 11 -4.85 -11.01 3.07
N LYS A 12 -4.61 -12.24 2.58
CA LYS A 12 -3.76 -13.24 3.22
C LYS A 12 -2.40 -12.68 3.63
N ASP A 13 -1.70 -12.04 2.70
CA ASP A 13 -0.33 -11.57 2.90
C ASP A 13 -0.28 -10.43 3.94
N SER A 14 -1.30 -9.56 4.00
CA SER A 14 -1.35 -8.48 5.01
C SER A 14 -1.58 -9.02 6.43
N ILE A 15 -2.37 -10.08 6.58
CA ILE A 15 -2.55 -10.76 7.88
C ILE A 15 -1.28 -11.50 8.30
N ALA A 16 -0.63 -12.20 7.37
CA ALA A 16 0.65 -12.86 7.64
C ALA A 16 1.72 -11.84 8.05
N ALA A 17 1.77 -10.68 7.40
CA ALA A 17 2.68 -9.59 7.76
C ALA A 17 2.43 -9.06 9.18
N ALA A 18 1.16 -8.86 9.54
CA ALA A 18 0.78 -8.42 10.89
C ALA A 18 1.17 -9.46 11.97
N LEU A 19 0.95 -10.75 11.71
CA LEU A 19 1.37 -11.84 12.60
C LEU A 19 2.89 -11.93 12.72
N PHE A 20 3.62 -11.79 11.60
CA PHE A 20 5.08 -11.80 11.62
C PHE A 20 5.63 -10.61 12.41
N ALA A 21 5.09 -9.41 12.19
CA ALA A 21 5.48 -8.22 12.95
C ALA A 21 5.13 -8.34 14.45
N ALA A 22 4.06 -9.06 14.79
CA ALA A 22 3.69 -9.33 16.18
C ALA A 22 4.70 -10.23 16.92
N THR A 23 5.73 -10.78 16.28
CA THR A 23 6.86 -11.41 16.97
C THR A 23 7.79 -10.40 17.64
N ARG A 24 7.79 -9.13 17.19
CA ARG A 24 8.68 -8.08 17.69
C ARG A 24 8.18 -7.47 19.00
N GLU A 25 9.04 -7.22 19.96
CA GLU A 25 8.64 -6.61 21.25
C GLU A 25 8.06 -5.19 21.11
N ASP A 26 8.50 -4.45 20.09
CA ASP A 26 8.09 -3.06 19.81
C ASP A 26 6.77 -2.92 19.03
N VAL A 27 6.02 -4.01 18.87
CA VAL A 27 4.68 -4.05 18.28
C VAL A 27 3.74 -4.69 19.31
N ARG A 28 3.04 -3.91 20.14
CA ARG A 28 2.20 -4.47 21.24
C ARG A 28 0.72 -4.21 21.06
N VAL A 29 0.37 -3.03 20.53
CA VAL A 29 -1.01 -2.64 20.21
C VAL A 29 -1.10 -2.34 18.72
N ILE A 30 -1.92 -3.12 18.00
CA ILE A 30 -2.12 -3.02 16.56
C ILE A 30 -3.51 -2.42 16.28
N VAL A 31 -3.56 -1.40 15.41
CA VAL A 31 -4.82 -0.90 14.82
C VAL A 31 -4.95 -1.46 13.42
N PRO A 32 -5.94 -2.31 13.14
CA PRO A 32 -6.23 -2.71 11.77
C PRO A 32 -6.75 -1.52 10.95
N SER A 33 -6.25 -1.37 9.72
CA SER A 33 -6.71 -0.35 8.78
C SER A 33 -7.10 -0.99 7.46
N ILE A 34 -8.39 -0.90 7.18
CA ILE A 34 -9.02 -1.28 5.92
C ILE A 34 -9.15 -0.02 5.08
N VAL A 35 -8.42 0.05 3.98
CA VAL A 35 -8.55 1.15 3.01
C VAL A 35 -9.16 0.55 1.75
N THR A 36 -10.29 1.09 1.30
CA THR A 36 -10.89 0.66 0.03
C THR A 36 -10.49 1.62 -1.08
N ALA A 37 -10.10 1.07 -2.22
CA ALA A 37 -9.90 1.83 -3.44
C ALA A 37 -11.20 1.87 -4.26
N PRO A 38 -11.47 2.96 -5.02
CA PRO A 38 -12.63 3.04 -5.92
C PRO A 38 -12.67 1.95 -7.01
N THR A 39 -11.60 1.17 -7.15
CA THR A 39 -11.39 0.15 -8.17
C THR A 39 -11.57 -1.28 -7.65
N GLU A 40 -11.88 -1.43 -6.36
CA GLU A 40 -12.06 -2.72 -5.71
C GLU A 40 -13.53 -3.16 -5.72
N TYR A 41 -13.74 -4.48 -5.82
CA TYR A 41 -15.04 -5.11 -5.76
C TYR A 41 -14.94 -6.51 -5.13
N GLY A 42 -16.04 -7.03 -4.59
CA GLY A 42 -16.11 -8.35 -3.96
C GLY A 42 -16.63 -8.30 -2.53
N ASP A 43 -16.23 -9.29 -1.73
CA ASP A 43 -16.71 -9.43 -0.34
C ASP A 43 -15.89 -8.56 0.63
N HIS A 44 -16.38 -7.36 0.93
CA HIS A 44 -15.79 -6.52 1.98
C HIS A 44 -15.91 -7.14 3.38
N GLY A 45 -16.89 -8.01 3.62
CA GLY A 45 -17.04 -8.75 4.88
C GLY A 45 -15.87 -9.69 5.16
N ALA A 46 -15.18 -10.16 4.12
CA ALA A 46 -13.96 -10.97 4.28
C ALA A 46 -12.86 -10.23 5.03
N LEU A 47 -12.75 -8.91 4.87
CA LEU A 47 -11.74 -8.10 5.56
C LEU A 47 -12.00 -8.04 7.07
N LEU A 48 -13.26 -7.92 7.49
CA LEU A 48 -13.62 -7.96 8.91
C LEU A 48 -13.36 -9.34 9.52
N ARG A 49 -13.66 -10.42 8.79
CA ARG A 49 -13.31 -11.78 9.24
C ARG A 49 -11.79 -11.96 9.39
N ASN A 50 -11.00 -11.36 8.50
CA ASN A 50 -9.54 -11.35 8.63
C ASN A 50 -9.06 -10.58 9.87
N VAL A 51 -9.73 -9.49 10.26
CA VAL A 51 -9.44 -8.76 11.51
C VAL A 51 -9.75 -9.63 12.73
N GLU A 52 -10.89 -10.32 12.76
CA GLU A 52 -11.23 -11.24 13.86
C GLU A 52 -10.20 -12.36 14.00
N PHE A 53 -9.79 -12.95 12.88
CA PHE A 53 -8.73 -13.94 12.86
C PHE A 53 -7.42 -13.37 13.42
N LEU A 54 -6.98 -12.20 12.93
CA LEU A 54 -5.76 -11.54 13.42
C LEU A 54 -5.84 -11.29 14.93
N ARG A 55 -6.97 -10.78 15.42
CA ARG A 55 -7.19 -10.51 16.84
C ARG A 55 -7.05 -11.76 17.69
N ALA A 56 -7.67 -12.86 17.29
CA ALA A 56 -7.59 -14.14 18.00
C ALA A 56 -6.15 -14.68 18.04
N GLU A 57 -5.47 -14.71 16.88
CA GLU A 57 -4.11 -15.23 16.76
C GLU A 57 -3.09 -14.39 17.53
N VAL A 58 -3.18 -13.06 17.47
CA VAL A 58 -2.27 -12.16 18.16
C VAL A 58 -2.42 -12.24 19.68
N ALA A 59 -3.66 -12.36 20.16
CA ALA A 59 -3.92 -12.53 21.58
C ALA A 59 -3.37 -13.86 22.11
N GLU A 60 -3.60 -14.96 21.40
CA GLU A 60 -3.20 -16.29 21.83
C GLU A 60 -1.69 -16.54 21.71
N ARG A 61 -1.10 -16.23 20.55
CA ARG A 61 0.33 -16.54 20.27
C ARG A 61 1.28 -15.56 20.94
N TYR A 62 0.89 -14.29 21.06
CA TYR A 62 1.80 -13.21 21.43
C TYR A 62 1.34 -12.36 22.62
N ARG A 63 0.13 -12.61 23.17
CA ARG A 63 -0.45 -11.84 24.29
C ARG A 63 -0.50 -10.33 24.02
N LYS A 64 -0.86 -9.96 22.80
CA LYS A 64 -0.92 -8.58 22.31
C LYS A 64 -2.33 -8.16 21.95
N ILE A 65 -2.53 -6.85 21.75
CA ILE A 65 -3.85 -6.25 21.58
C ILE A 65 -4.05 -5.85 20.12
N VAL A 66 -5.20 -6.22 19.56
CA VAL A 66 -5.69 -5.74 18.27
C VAL A 66 -6.96 -4.93 18.52
N LEU A 67 -6.95 -3.65 18.13
CA LEU A 67 -8.07 -2.73 18.32
C LEU A 67 -9.17 -2.94 17.26
N GLU A 68 -10.24 -2.15 17.34
CA GLU A 68 -11.26 -2.09 16.29
C GLU A 68 -10.66 -1.56 14.98
N PRO A 69 -11.10 -2.09 13.83
CA PRO A 69 -10.60 -1.65 12.54
C PRO A 69 -11.08 -0.23 12.21
N VAL A 70 -10.20 0.54 11.57
CA VAL A 70 -10.58 1.79 10.90
C VAL A 70 -10.81 1.50 9.42
N VAL A 71 -11.96 1.89 8.91
CA VAL A 71 -12.33 1.77 7.49
C VAL A 71 -12.38 3.16 6.87
N ASP A 72 -11.63 3.40 5.79
CA ASP A 72 -11.63 4.70 5.10
C ASP A 72 -11.45 4.56 3.57
N CYS A 73 -11.87 5.58 2.83
CA CYS A 73 -11.78 5.68 1.37
C CYS A 73 -11.79 7.15 0.94
N TRP A 74 -10.73 7.63 0.30
CA TRP A 74 -10.65 8.99 -0.25
C TRP A 74 -10.51 8.95 -1.78
N PRO A 75 -11.64 8.90 -2.53
CA PRO A 75 -11.62 8.85 -3.98
C PRO A 75 -10.87 10.02 -4.63
N GLU A 76 -10.88 11.21 -4.00
CA GLU A 76 -10.16 12.39 -4.49
C GLU A 76 -8.64 12.16 -4.49
N LEU A 77 -8.09 11.57 -3.42
CA LEU A 77 -6.66 11.25 -3.34
C LEU A 77 -6.28 10.16 -4.34
N TRP A 78 -7.07 9.09 -4.41
CA TRP A 78 -6.85 8.03 -5.40
C TRP A 78 -6.90 8.57 -6.83
N GLY A 79 -7.89 9.42 -7.11
CA GLY A 79 -8.06 10.10 -8.38
C GLY A 79 -6.88 10.99 -8.71
N ALA A 80 -6.39 11.81 -7.78
CA ALA A 80 -5.23 12.67 -8.00
C ALA A 80 -3.96 11.88 -8.36
N LEU A 81 -3.71 10.76 -7.68
CA LEU A 81 -2.53 9.92 -7.91
C LEU A 81 -2.60 9.12 -9.21
N ASN A 82 -3.79 8.62 -9.57
CA ASN A 82 -3.92 7.61 -10.62
C ASN A 82 -4.77 8.10 -11.79
N GLY A 83 -6.03 8.47 -11.56
CA GLY A 83 -7.00 8.68 -12.65
C GLY A 83 -6.93 10.06 -13.32
N ALA A 84 -6.73 11.12 -12.54
CA ALA A 84 -6.93 12.52 -12.94
C ALA A 84 -6.04 12.96 -14.11
N PHE A 85 -4.85 12.38 -14.20
CA PHE A 85 -3.79 12.74 -15.13
C PHE A 85 -3.28 11.53 -15.93
N ALA A 86 -4.06 10.45 -16.04
CA ALA A 86 -3.63 9.23 -16.73
C ALA A 86 -3.12 9.48 -18.17
N GLY A 87 -3.80 10.36 -18.92
CA GLY A 87 -3.36 10.75 -20.26
C GLY A 87 -2.03 11.51 -20.28
N GLU A 88 -1.81 12.42 -19.32
CA GLU A 88 -0.53 13.14 -19.16
C GLU A 88 0.60 12.19 -18.78
N LEU A 89 0.34 11.23 -17.89
CA LEU A 89 1.34 10.25 -17.46
C LEU A 89 1.74 9.33 -18.61
N GLN A 90 0.77 8.89 -19.41
CA GLN A 90 1.04 8.11 -20.62
C GLN A 90 1.85 8.91 -21.64
N ASP A 91 1.47 10.17 -21.94
CA ASP A 91 2.18 11.03 -22.90
C ASP A 91 3.63 11.31 -22.46
N ARG A 92 3.83 11.61 -21.16
CA ARG A 92 5.13 12.01 -20.62
C ARG A 92 6.10 10.85 -20.44
N PHE A 93 5.63 9.69 -20.00
CA PHE A 93 6.50 8.58 -19.64
C PHE A 93 6.47 7.42 -20.63
N ASP A 94 5.61 7.47 -21.65
CA ASP A 94 5.25 6.32 -22.49
C ASP A 94 4.84 5.07 -21.67
N PHE A 95 4.34 5.32 -20.46
CA PHE A 95 3.96 4.29 -19.51
C PHE A 95 2.86 4.80 -18.59
N TYR A 96 1.84 3.97 -18.40
CA TYR A 96 0.86 4.19 -17.35
C TYR A 96 0.33 2.87 -16.78
N SER A 97 0.46 2.72 -15.46
CA SER A 97 -0.31 1.76 -14.68
C SER A 97 -0.68 2.41 -13.35
N PRO A 98 -1.95 2.30 -12.90
CA PRO A 98 -2.36 2.83 -11.60
C PRO A 98 -1.85 1.96 -10.44
N CYS A 99 -1.28 0.76 -10.69
CA CYS A 99 -0.95 -0.17 -9.61
C CYS A 99 0.05 0.42 -8.59
N PRO A 100 1.20 1.01 -8.99
CA PRO A 100 2.13 1.59 -8.02
C PRO A 100 1.55 2.80 -7.28
N GLY A 101 0.82 3.68 -7.99
CA GLY A 101 0.17 4.84 -7.37
C GLY A 101 -0.98 4.46 -6.44
N CYS A 102 -1.70 3.38 -6.71
CA CYS A 102 -2.76 2.83 -5.86
C CYS A 102 -2.20 2.24 -4.56
N HIS A 103 -1.05 1.56 -4.63
CA HIS A 103 -0.38 1.04 -3.43
C HIS A 103 0.22 2.18 -2.58
N LEU A 104 0.79 3.20 -3.21
CA LEU A 104 1.15 4.43 -2.51
C LEU A 104 -0.07 5.08 -1.83
N TYR A 105 -1.21 5.17 -2.53
CA TYR A 105 -2.47 5.68 -1.96
C TYR A 105 -2.84 4.93 -0.67
N PHE A 106 -2.77 3.60 -0.67
CA PHE A 106 -3.05 2.80 0.52
C PHE A 106 -2.13 3.15 1.70
N HIS A 107 -0.84 3.38 1.45
CA HIS A 107 0.10 3.79 2.51
C HIS A 107 -0.18 5.20 3.03
N LEU A 108 -0.46 6.15 2.14
CA LEU A 108 -0.78 7.52 2.51
C LEU A 108 -2.09 7.62 3.32
N MET A 109 -3.10 6.83 2.99
CA MET A 109 -4.38 6.77 3.71
C MET A 109 -4.24 6.31 5.16
N ARG A 110 -3.12 5.67 5.51
CA ARG A 110 -2.84 5.21 6.87
C ARG A 110 -2.15 6.26 7.74
N LEU A 111 -1.67 7.36 7.16
CA LEU A 111 -1.06 8.46 7.92
C LEU A 111 -2.02 9.08 8.95
N PRO A 112 -3.28 9.47 8.61
CA PRO A 112 -4.20 10.04 9.58
C PRO A 112 -4.55 9.05 10.70
N VAL A 113 -4.65 7.75 10.37
CA VAL A 113 -4.89 6.69 11.35
C VAL A 113 -3.70 6.57 12.30
N ALA A 114 -2.47 6.51 11.77
CA ALA A 114 -1.27 6.44 12.58
C ALA A 114 -1.17 7.64 13.54
N ARG A 115 -1.47 8.85 13.07
CA ARG A 115 -1.51 10.05 13.91
C ARG A 115 -2.57 10.01 14.99
N HIS A 116 -3.79 9.62 14.64
CA HIS A 116 -4.89 9.55 15.59
C HIS A 116 -4.55 8.63 16.78
N PHE A 117 -3.91 7.49 16.51
CA PHE A 117 -3.54 6.53 17.56
C PHE A 117 -2.15 6.75 18.16
N GLY A 118 -1.35 7.69 17.63
CA GLY A 118 0.04 7.91 18.03
C GLY A 118 1.00 6.79 17.62
N ALA A 119 0.65 6.01 16.59
CA ALA A 119 1.51 4.97 16.04
C ALA A 119 2.66 5.59 15.25
N THR A 120 3.82 4.94 15.31
CA THR A 120 5.02 5.34 14.55
C THR A 120 5.35 4.36 13.44
N LYS A 121 4.57 3.28 13.29
CA LYS A 121 4.80 2.21 12.33
C LYS A 121 3.53 1.87 11.56
N ILE A 122 3.68 1.52 10.29
CA ILE A 122 2.66 0.91 9.43
C ILE A 122 3.19 -0.45 8.96
N ILE A 123 2.39 -1.50 9.08
CA ILE A 123 2.71 -2.84 8.54
C ILE A 123 1.99 -3.01 7.21
N SER A 124 2.76 -3.38 6.18
CA SER A 124 2.29 -3.73 4.84
C SER A 124 2.43 -5.22 4.58
N GLY A 125 1.48 -5.78 3.82
CA GLY A 125 1.48 -7.16 3.33
C GLY A 125 2.34 -7.40 2.09
N GLU A 126 3.09 -6.40 1.64
CA GLU A 126 3.77 -6.48 0.35
C GLU A 126 4.99 -7.41 0.37
N ARG A 127 5.29 -8.03 -0.79
CA ARG A 127 6.49 -8.84 -1.00
C ARG A 127 6.99 -8.72 -2.43
N GLU A 128 8.31 -8.81 -2.63
CA GLU A 128 8.91 -8.63 -3.96
C GLU A 128 8.65 -9.83 -4.87
N ARG A 129 8.50 -11.02 -4.28
CA ARG A 129 8.48 -12.29 -5.00
C ARG A 129 7.16 -13.02 -4.78
N HIS A 130 6.55 -13.39 -5.89
CA HIS A 130 5.32 -14.19 -5.96
C HIS A 130 5.53 -15.39 -6.89
N GLY A 131 6.55 -16.20 -6.60
CA GLY A 131 7.05 -17.20 -7.54
C GLY A 131 7.55 -16.55 -8.84
N ARG A 132 6.88 -16.85 -9.97
CA ARG A 132 7.24 -16.29 -11.29
C ARG A 132 6.50 -15.01 -11.68
N ARG A 133 5.58 -14.52 -10.84
CA ARG A 133 4.74 -13.36 -11.17
C ARG A 133 5.44 -12.06 -10.78
N ILE A 134 5.49 -11.12 -11.71
CA ILE A 134 5.96 -9.75 -11.47
C ILE A 134 4.76 -8.85 -11.19
N LYS A 135 4.82 -8.12 -10.09
CA LYS A 135 3.86 -7.09 -9.73
C LYS A 135 4.56 -5.75 -9.67
N LEU A 136 4.23 -4.84 -10.58
CA LEU A 136 4.92 -3.55 -10.68
C LEU A 136 4.86 -2.78 -9.36
N ASN A 137 3.71 -2.81 -8.69
CA ASN A 137 3.53 -2.16 -7.40
C ASN A 137 4.32 -2.78 -6.24
N GLN A 138 5.00 -3.93 -6.43
CA GLN A 138 5.76 -4.62 -5.38
C GLN A 138 7.21 -4.92 -5.77
N VAL A 139 7.71 -4.40 -6.90
CA VAL A 139 9.16 -4.45 -7.18
C VAL A 139 9.93 -3.59 -6.19
N SER A 140 11.21 -3.89 -5.98
CA SER A 140 12.04 -3.23 -4.97
C SER A 140 12.03 -1.70 -5.09
N GLU A 141 12.14 -1.16 -6.32
CA GLU A 141 12.10 0.30 -6.53
C GLU A 141 10.78 0.94 -6.07
N ALA A 142 9.65 0.23 -6.18
CA ALA A 142 8.35 0.74 -5.72
C ALA A 142 8.24 0.66 -4.18
N LEU A 143 8.64 -0.46 -3.59
CA LEU A 143 8.61 -0.64 -2.14
C LEU A 143 9.53 0.36 -1.43
N ASP A 144 10.73 0.58 -1.94
CA ASP A 144 11.68 1.56 -1.43
C ASP A 144 11.09 2.97 -1.46
N LEU A 145 10.41 3.33 -2.55
CA LEU A 145 9.73 4.62 -2.70
C LEU A 145 8.63 4.81 -1.65
N TYR A 146 7.83 3.77 -1.37
CA TYR A 146 6.80 3.85 -0.33
C TYR A 146 7.42 4.04 1.07
N GLN A 147 8.47 3.28 1.38
CA GLN A 147 9.18 3.38 2.67
C GLN A 147 9.79 4.78 2.84
N GLN A 148 10.48 5.29 1.82
CA GLN A 148 11.07 6.63 1.83
C GLN A 148 10.02 7.73 1.97
N THR A 149 8.86 7.57 1.32
CA THR A 149 7.76 8.53 1.41
C THR A 149 7.24 8.63 2.84
N LEU A 150 6.92 7.50 3.48
CA LEU A 150 6.40 7.51 4.85
C LEU A 150 7.46 7.93 5.88
N ALA A 151 8.73 7.55 5.69
CA ALA A 151 9.83 7.93 6.57
C ALA A 151 9.98 9.46 6.71
N ARG A 152 9.66 10.24 5.66
CA ARG A 152 9.66 11.71 5.71
C ARG A 152 8.62 12.30 6.66
N THR A 153 7.63 11.52 7.05
CA THR A 153 6.65 11.88 8.08
C THR A 153 7.05 11.31 9.46
N GLY A 154 8.19 10.65 9.59
CA GLY A 154 8.55 9.94 10.83
C GLY A 154 7.70 8.70 11.10
N ILE A 155 7.05 8.15 10.07
CA ILE A 155 6.38 6.85 10.13
C ILE A 155 7.25 5.81 9.42
N GLU A 156 7.57 4.73 10.11
CA GLU A 156 8.26 3.58 9.54
C GLU A 156 7.27 2.67 8.81
N LEU A 157 7.53 2.35 7.54
CA LEU A 157 6.80 1.31 6.82
C LEU A 157 7.53 -0.03 6.96
N LEU A 158 6.96 -0.90 7.79
CA LEU A 158 7.37 -2.30 7.94
C LEU A 158 6.80 -3.12 6.79
N ILE A 159 7.67 -3.86 6.10
CA ILE A 159 7.29 -4.82 5.05
C ILE A 159 7.86 -6.19 5.46
N PRO A 160 7.26 -6.87 6.48
CA PRO A 160 7.88 -8.03 7.11
C PRO A 160 8.05 -9.22 6.17
N LEU A 161 7.23 -9.29 5.12
CA LEU A 161 7.26 -10.39 4.15
C LEU A 161 8.07 -10.06 2.90
N ARG A 162 8.80 -8.92 2.86
CA ARG A 162 9.44 -8.39 1.65
C ARG A 162 10.22 -9.44 0.86
N GLU A 163 10.98 -10.26 1.57
CA GLU A 163 11.88 -11.29 1.02
C GLU A 163 11.28 -12.70 1.01
N ILE A 164 10.03 -12.88 1.45
CA ILE A 164 9.36 -14.19 1.43
C ILE A 164 8.89 -14.51 0.01
N GLU A 165 9.42 -15.59 -0.55
CA GLU A 165 9.18 -15.93 -1.95
C GLU A 165 7.94 -16.78 -2.19
N SER A 166 7.60 -17.66 -1.24
CA SER A 166 6.61 -18.72 -1.45
C SER A 166 5.31 -18.48 -0.69
N ASP A 167 4.21 -18.90 -1.31
CA ASP A 167 2.90 -18.90 -0.66
C ASP A 167 2.82 -19.91 0.50
N ALA A 168 3.64 -20.96 0.47
CA ALA A 168 3.72 -21.94 1.54
C ALA A 168 4.27 -21.32 2.83
N ASP A 169 5.29 -20.45 2.72
CA ASP A 169 5.85 -19.74 3.88
C ASP A 169 4.83 -18.76 4.48
N VAL A 170 4.08 -18.06 3.62
CA VAL A 170 2.97 -17.19 4.07
C VAL A 170 1.91 -18.02 4.82
N LEU A 171 1.54 -19.19 4.30
CA LEU A 171 0.58 -20.09 4.95
C LEU A 171 1.14 -20.67 6.27
N ALA A 172 2.44 -20.93 6.36
CA ALA A 172 3.08 -21.39 7.59
C ALA A 172 2.99 -20.34 8.70
N ILE A 173 3.15 -19.05 8.37
CA ILE A 173 2.97 -17.94 9.33
C ILE A 173 1.52 -17.89 9.83
N LEU A 174 0.56 -17.99 8.91
CA LEU A 174 -0.86 -17.96 9.23
C LEU A 174 -1.29 -19.15 10.10
N GLY A 175 -0.73 -20.34 9.82
CA GLY A 175 -0.99 -21.56 10.56
C GLY A 175 -2.31 -22.24 10.17
N PRO A 176 -2.62 -23.39 10.78
CA PRO A 176 -3.69 -24.30 10.34
C PRO A 176 -5.11 -23.75 10.54
N ARG A 177 -5.28 -22.75 11.41
CA ARG A 177 -6.57 -22.08 11.65
C ARG A 177 -6.90 -21.02 10.59
N TRP A 178 -6.05 -20.85 9.59
CA TRP A 178 -6.35 -19.96 8.49
C TRP A 178 -7.28 -20.66 7.49
N HIS A 179 -8.55 -20.26 7.52
CA HIS A 179 -9.59 -20.77 6.62
C HIS A 179 -9.92 -19.76 5.49
N GLY A 180 -9.22 -18.61 5.46
CA GLY A 180 -9.51 -17.48 4.58
C GLY A 180 -8.78 -17.51 3.23
N GLY A 181 -9.30 -16.78 2.23
CA GLY A 181 -8.62 -16.56 0.95
C GLY A 181 -9.45 -16.77 -0.31
N VAL A 182 -10.68 -17.29 -0.20
CA VAL A 182 -11.52 -17.60 -1.37
C VAL A 182 -12.27 -16.36 -1.89
N ASP A 183 -12.60 -15.41 -0.99
CA ASP A 183 -13.38 -14.20 -1.31
C ASP A 183 -12.62 -12.91 -0.97
N GLN A 184 -11.39 -12.75 -1.47
CA GLN A 184 -10.66 -11.48 -1.32
C GLN A 184 -11.25 -10.41 -2.24
N LEU A 185 -11.05 -9.14 -1.86
CA LEU A 185 -11.33 -8.04 -2.79
C LEU A 185 -10.48 -8.21 -4.04
N ARG A 186 -11.12 -7.92 -5.17
CA ARG A 186 -10.51 -7.94 -6.50
C ARG A 186 -10.41 -6.51 -7.01
N CYS A 187 -9.41 -6.25 -7.84
CA CYS A 187 -9.20 -4.96 -8.46
C CYS A 187 -9.48 -5.05 -9.97
N VAL A 188 -10.22 -4.09 -10.53
CA VAL A 188 -10.47 -4.01 -11.98
C VAL A 188 -9.21 -3.74 -12.79
N PHE A 189 -8.15 -3.20 -12.16
CA PHE A 189 -6.83 -2.99 -12.78
C PHE A 189 -5.82 -4.10 -12.49
N SER A 190 -6.23 -5.21 -11.86
CA SER A 190 -5.31 -6.33 -11.60
C SER A 190 -4.72 -6.85 -12.91
N GLY A 191 -3.40 -6.71 -13.07
CA GLY A 191 -2.70 -7.14 -14.28
C GLY A 191 -2.85 -6.21 -15.49
N ASN A 192 -3.28 -4.96 -15.31
CA ASN A 192 -3.50 -4.01 -16.42
C ASN A 192 -2.22 -3.66 -17.22
N TYR A 193 -1.05 -3.97 -16.66
CA TYR A 193 0.27 -3.79 -17.26
C TYR A 193 0.78 -5.05 -17.96
N VAL A 194 0.04 -6.16 -17.93
CA VAL A 194 0.39 -7.40 -18.63
C VAL A 194 -0.02 -7.25 -20.09
N LEU A 195 0.95 -7.39 -20.99
CA LEU A 195 0.74 -7.31 -22.43
C LEU A 195 -0.05 -8.52 -22.95
N VAL A 196 -0.56 -8.42 -24.18
CA VAL A 196 -1.35 -9.50 -24.82
C VAL A 196 -0.56 -10.82 -24.94
N ASP A 197 0.76 -10.74 -25.05
CA ASP A 197 1.66 -11.91 -25.08
C ASP A 197 1.99 -12.46 -23.67
N GLY A 198 1.37 -11.91 -22.62
CA GLY A 198 1.58 -12.30 -21.23
C GLY A 198 2.82 -11.71 -20.57
N LYS A 199 3.61 -10.90 -21.29
CA LYS A 199 4.81 -10.27 -20.71
C LYS A 199 4.44 -9.08 -19.84
N VAL A 200 5.25 -8.86 -18.82
CA VAL A 200 5.27 -7.61 -18.05
C VAL A 200 6.43 -6.77 -18.60
N PRO A 201 6.20 -5.49 -18.98
CA PRO A 201 7.25 -4.61 -19.48
C PRO A 201 8.15 -4.16 -18.32
N TYR A 202 8.88 -5.11 -17.73
CA TYR A 202 9.77 -4.90 -16.60
C TYR A 202 11.00 -5.83 -16.68
N PRO A 203 12.22 -5.32 -16.42
CA PRO A 203 12.55 -3.92 -16.15
C PRO A 203 12.31 -3.02 -17.37
N SER A 204 11.87 -1.78 -17.14
CA SER A 204 11.59 -0.77 -18.18
C SER A 204 12.15 0.59 -17.74
N THR A 205 12.74 1.32 -18.70
CA THR A 205 13.22 2.70 -18.51
C THR A 205 12.06 3.65 -18.21
N GLU A 206 10.95 3.46 -18.90
CA GLU A 206 9.70 4.22 -18.80
C GLU A 206 9.07 4.05 -17.42
N TYR A 207 8.98 2.80 -16.94
CA TYR A 207 8.50 2.49 -15.60
C TYR A 207 9.36 3.14 -14.51
N ARG A 208 10.69 3.10 -14.67
CA ARG A 208 11.61 3.72 -13.71
C ARG A 208 11.52 5.24 -13.72
N ALA A 209 11.37 5.86 -14.90
CA ALA A 209 11.11 7.28 -15.04
C ALA A 209 9.78 7.66 -14.35
N TYR A 210 8.71 6.90 -14.60
CA TYR A 210 7.43 7.07 -13.92
C TYR A 210 7.55 7.03 -12.38
N LEU A 211 8.29 6.07 -11.82
CA LEU A 211 8.51 6.03 -10.38
C LEU A 211 9.32 7.22 -9.88
N ARG A 212 10.43 7.55 -10.54
CA ARG A 212 11.44 8.51 -10.03
C ARG A 212 11.07 9.97 -10.29
N GLU A 213 10.41 10.26 -11.39
CA GLU A 213 10.11 11.64 -11.79
C GLU A 213 8.68 12.04 -11.46
N TYR A 214 7.74 11.08 -11.45
CA TYR A 214 6.36 11.37 -11.04
C TYR A 214 6.11 10.96 -9.59
N LEU A 215 6.11 9.67 -9.27
CA LEU A 215 5.71 9.23 -7.91
C LEU A 215 6.65 9.79 -6.84
N ALA A 216 7.96 9.77 -7.04
CA ALA A 216 8.91 10.29 -6.04
C ALA A 216 8.81 11.82 -5.87
N ASP A 217 8.28 12.53 -6.87
CA ASP A 217 8.08 13.98 -6.82
C ASP A 217 6.79 14.36 -6.10
N VAL A 218 5.69 13.64 -6.34
CA VAL A 218 4.37 13.95 -5.76
C VAL A 218 4.14 13.31 -4.40
N ALA A 219 4.69 12.12 -4.15
CA ALA A 219 4.42 11.34 -2.94
C ALA A 219 4.82 12.05 -1.64
N PRO A 220 6.02 12.66 -1.52
CA PRO A 220 6.42 13.35 -0.29
C PRO A 220 5.52 14.55 0.04
N GLU A 221 5.08 15.28 -0.97
CA GLU A 221 4.24 16.47 -0.80
C GLU A 221 2.80 16.10 -0.45
N LEU A 222 2.26 15.02 -1.06
CA LEU A 222 0.99 14.44 -0.64
C LEU A 222 1.06 13.94 0.82
N ALA A 223 2.11 13.19 1.18
CA ALA A 223 2.33 12.72 2.54
C ALA A 223 2.36 13.88 3.53
N ARG A 224 3.11 14.94 3.24
CA ARG A 224 3.19 16.16 4.06
C ARG A 224 1.82 16.83 4.24
N ARG A 225 1.03 16.95 3.18
CA ARG A 225 -0.31 17.56 3.26
C ARG A 225 -1.28 16.73 4.09
N ILE A 226 -1.29 15.42 3.87
CA ILE A 226 -2.13 14.50 4.63
C ILE A 226 -1.73 14.53 6.11
N ASP A 227 -0.42 14.55 6.39
CA ASP A 227 0.11 14.64 7.74
C ASP A 227 -0.27 15.95 8.45
N ALA A 228 -0.33 17.06 7.70
CA ALA A 228 -0.83 18.35 8.17
C ALA A 228 -2.37 18.41 8.30
N GLY A 229 -3.09 17.31 8.03
CA GLY A 229 -4.53 17.20 8.21
C GLY A 229 -5.37 17.61 6.99
N HIS A 230 -4.76 17.86 5.84
CA HIS A 230 -5.51 18.15 4.62
C HIS A 230 -6.19 16.89 4.07
N ARG A 231 -7.44 17.04 3.62
CA ARG A 231 -8.26 15.96 3.04
C ARG A 231 -8.73 16.23 1.61
N HIS A 232 -8.38 17.39 1.05
CA HIS A 232 -8.83 17.88 -0.26
C HIS A 232 -7.72 18.67 -0.97
N GLY A 233 -7.94 18.99 -2.24
CA GLY A 233 -7.02 19.77 -3.08
C GLY A 233 -5.85 18.95 -3.63
N PHE A 234 -5.95 17.61 -3.59
CA PHE A 234 -4.88 16.73 -4.05
C PHE A 234 -4.68 16.81 -5.56
N ARG A 235 -5.78 16.94 -6.32
CA ARG A 235 -5.73 17.08 -7.78
C ARG A 235 -4.94 18.33 -8.19
N ASP A 236 -5.22 19.47 -7.56
CA ASP A 236 -4.55 20.73 -7.88
C ASP A 236 -3.06 20.66 -7.54
N LEU A 237 -2.72 20.08 -6.39
CA LEU A 237 -1.35 19.85 -6.01
C LEU A 237 -0.60 19.01 -7.06
N VAL A 238 -1.14 17.84 -7.42
CA VAL A 238 -0.51 16.96 -8.42
C VAL A 238 -0.39 17.66 -9.77
N GLY A 239 -1.43 18.40 -10.19
CA GLY A 239 -1.41 19.16 -11.43
C GLY A 239 -0.33 20.26 -11.45
N GLN A 240 -0.10 20.95 -10.33
CA GLN A 240 0.98 21.94 -10.21
C GLN A 240 2.36 21.29 -10.33
N ARG A 241 2.55 20.13 -9.69
CA ARG A 241 3.82 19.38 -9.73
C ARG A 241 4.14 18.86 -11.14
N LEU A 242 3.14 18.31 -11.83
CA LEU A 242 3.29 17.86 -13.21
C LEU A 242 3.69 19.01 -14.16
N ARG A 243 3.11 20.20 -13.99
CA ARG A 243 3.48 21.40 -14.77
C ARG A 243 4.90 21.88 -14.49
N ALA A 244 5.30 21.92 -13.22
CA ALA A 244 6.66 22.33 -12.84
C ALA A 244 7.72 21.39 -13.42
N GLY A 245 7.46 20.09 -13.45
CA GLY A 245 8.39 19.12 -14.05
C GLY A 245 8.55 19.24 -15.57
N ARG A 246 7.69 19.98 -16.29
CA ARG A 246 7.84 20.24 -17.73
C ARG A 246 8.79 21.39 -18.04
N THR A 247 8.96 22.34 -17.14
CA THR A 247 9.82 23.52 -17.39
C THR A 247 11.32 23.19 -17.33
N ASP A 248 11.68 22.08 -16.67
CA ASP A 248 13.08 21.64 -16.53
C ASP A 248 13.58 20.80 -17.72
N SER A 249 12.72 20.47 -18.69
CA SER A 249 13.02 19.65 -19.88
C SER A 249 13.10 20.46 -21.18
N ILE A 250 13.00 21.79 -21.10
CA ILE A 250 13.28 22.73 -22.20
C ILE A 250 14.56 23.50 -21.83
N GLY A 251 15.69 22.80 -21.87
CA GLY A 251 17.03 23.34 -21.63
C GLY A 251 18.06 22.55 -22.42
#